data_AF-A0AAN7KWR1-F1
#
_entry.id   AF-A0AAN7KWR1-F1
#
_cell.length_a   1.000
_cell.length_b   1.000
_cell.length_c   1.000
_cell.angle_alpha   90.00
_cell.angle_beta   90.00
_cell.angle_gamma   90.00
#
_symmetry.space_group_name_H-M   'P 1'
#
loop_
_entity.id
_entity.type
_entity.pdbx_description
1 polymer ?
#
loop_
_entity_poly.entity_id
_entity_poly.type
_entity_poly.pdbx_seq_one_letter_code
_entity_poly.pdbx_strand_id
1 'polypeptide(L)'
;MAISDGSESLAAADSISGLNVESDPNVPTLRRRHATSDADADALASDSENLSKDSGDRSSEDSPSSDADRDSCMDTGNGPSDSANFIMDDGAEEEKPPRGDKSGVEYAMKLTYRASSPAHRKVKESPLSSSNIFKQSHAGLFNLCVVVLVAVNSRLIIENLMKYGWLIKTGFWFSSRSLRDWPLFMCCLSLPIFPLAAFLVEKLAQQKYLSEPVIVCCHVFITSVSILYPVLVILRCDSAVLFGVALMLFACIVWLKLVSYAHTNYDMRSLSKSLAEGNSASDSVVVELPYCVQFNALVYFMVAPTLCYQLSYPLTPCIRKGWVLRQVIKLILFTGVMGFIVEQYINPIVQNSQHPLKGNFLYAIERVLKLSVPNLYVWLCMFYCFFHLWLNILAELLCFGDREFYRDWWNAKTVEEYWRMWNMPVHKWMVRHIYFPCLRNGIPKGAAIVIAFLVSAIFHELCIAVPCHVFKLWAFIGIMFQVR
;
A
#
# COMPACT_ATOMS: atom_id res chain seq x y z
N MET A 1 -43.95 28.42 15.11
CA MET A 1 -44.53 29.75 14.85
C MET A 1 -43.43 30.75 15.16
N ALA A 2 -42.72 31.32 14.16
CA ALA A 2 -43.07 32.54 13.41
C ALA A 2 -43.04 33.77 14.36
N ILE A 3 -42.35 34.92 14.20
CA ILE A 3 -41.69 35.71 13.11
C ILE A 3 -40.88 36.82 13.88
N SER A 4 -39.60 37.09 13.56
CA SER A 4 -38.98 38.24 12.85
C SER A 4 -38.92 39.64 13.51
N ASP A 5 -37.72 40.23 13.34
CA ASP A 5 -37.26 41.62 13.12
C ASP A 5 -37.28 42.73 14.20
N GLY A 6 -36.15 43.48 14.22
CA GLY A 6 -35.97 44.76 14.90
C GLY A 6 -34.50 45.24 14.91
N SER A 7 -34.25 46.38 14.26
CA SER A 7 -33.03 46.99 13.73
C SER A 7 -32.20 47.93 14.65
N GLU A 8 -30.93 48.17 14.25
CA GLU A 8 -30.10 49.43 14.32
C GLU A 8 -29.85 50.12 15.67
N SER A 9 -28.80 50.92 15.94
CA SER A 9 -27.49 51.31 15.37
C SER A 9 -26.78 52.08 16.52
N LEU A 10 -25.44 52.15 16.59
CA LEU A 10 -24.77 53.25 17.29
C LEU A 10 -23.33 53.46 16.80
N ALA A 11 -22.90 54.71 16.88
CA ALA A 11 -21.94 55.34 15.98
C ALA A 11 -20.57 55.65 16.61
N ALA A 12 -19.68 56.09 15.71
CA ALA A 12 -18.66 57.14 15.85
C ALA A 12 -17.33 56.85 16.55
N ALA A 13 -16.23 57.11 15.83
CA ALA A 13 -15.12 57.95 16.27
C ALA A 13 -14.19 58.32 15.10
N ASP A 14 -14.11 59.63 14.81
CA ASP A 14 -13.08 60.30 13.99
C ASP A 14 -11.79 60.52 14.80
N SER A 15 -10.62 60.55 14.14
CA SER A 15 -9.61 61.61 14.31
C SER A 15 -8.44 61.48 13.33
N ILE A 16 -7.86 62.64 13.03
CA ILE A 16 -7.18 63.08 11.80
C ILE A 16 -5.65 63.27 12.03
N SER A 17 -4.87 63.07 10.95
CA SER A 17 -3.54 63.62 10.53
C SER A 17 -2.31 63.55 11.48
N GLY A 18 -1.05 63.47 11.03
CA GLY A 18 -0.40 63.47 9.71
C GLY A 18 1.07 63.96 9.84
N LEU A 19 1.91 63.68 8.80
CA LEU A 19 3.28 64.19 8.48
C LEU A 19 4.47 63.29 8.94
N ASN A 20 5.14 62.53 8.06
CA ASN A 20 6.19 62.86 7.02
C ASN A 20 7.59 62.45 7.57
N VAL A 21 8.54 61.75 6.93
CA VAL A 21 9.20 61.78 5.59
C VAL A 21 9.99 60.44 5.43
N GLU A 22 9.72 59.58 4.44
CA GLU A 22 10.46 59.34 3.16
C GLU A 22 11.78 58.51 3.24
N SER A 23 11.78 57.29 2.66
CA SER A 23 12.81 56.70 1.76
C SER A 23 12.61 55.18 1.52
N ASP A 24 12.35 54.83 0.26
CA ASP A 24 12.27 53.48 -0.36
C ASP A 24 13.70 52.99 -0.77
N PRO A 25 14.00 51.83 -1.41
CA PRO A 25 13.15 50.70 -1.86
C PRO A 25 13.77 49.26 -1.73
N ASN A 26 13.03 48.26 -2.26
CA ASN A 26 13.45 47.02 -2.96
C ASN A 26 13.09 45.65 -2.34
N VAL A 27 12.02 45.06 -2.88
CA VAL A 27 11.72 43.61 -2.89
C VAL A 27 11.56 43.16 -4.35
N PRO A 28 12.25 42.12 -4.84
CA PRO A 28 12.08 41.64 -6.21
C PRO A 28 10.96 40.59 -6.30
N THR A 29 10.01 40.82 -7.21
CA THR A 29 9.05 39.84 -7.71
C THR A 29 9.32 39.57 -9.19
N LEU A 30 9.43 38.28 -9.55
CA LEU A 30 9.51 37.77 -10.92
C LEU A 30 8.76 36.44 -10.95
N ARG A 31 8.00 36.01 -11.97
CA ARG A 31 7.46 36.62 -13.19
C ARG A 31 6.55 35.54 -13.78
N ARG A 32 5.25 35.79 -13.99
CA ARG A 32 4.35 34.93 -14.78
C ARG A 32 4.14 35.63 -16.13
N ARG A 33 4.55 34.99 -17.24
CA ARG A 33 4.33 35.49 -18.60
C ARG A 33 2.96 35.03 -19.09
N HIS A 34 2.11 35.97 -19.50
CA HIS A 34 1.09 35.78 -20.52
C HIS A 34 1.37 36.79 -21.63
N ALA A 35 1.26 36.32 -22.87
CA ALA A 35 1.47 37.11 -24.08
C ALA A 35 0.17 37.80 -24.50
N THR A 36 0.40 38.91 -25.20
CA THR A 36 -0.41 40.04 -25.63
C THR A 36 -1.60 39.74 -26.54
N SER A 37 -2.61 40.60 -26.38
CA SER A 37 -3.71 40.98 -27.28
C SER A 37 -3.17 41.82 -28.47
N ASP A 38 -3.88 42.36 -29.47
CA ASP A 38 -5.28 42.59 -29.86
C ASP A 38 -5.24 42.92 -31.38
N ALA A 39 -6.37 42.80 -32.08
CA ALA A 39 -6.71 43.76 -33.14
C ALA A 39 -8.23 43.76 -33.38
N ASP A 40 -8.79 44.97 -33.27
CA ASP A 40 -10.19 45.39 -33.32
C ASP A 40 -10.94 45.08 -34.62
N ALA A 41 -12.28 44.98 -34.52
CA ALA A 41 -13.23 45.93 -35.14
C ALA A 41 -14.69 45.44 -35.09
N ASP A 42 -15.48 46.13 -34.25
CA ASP A 42 -16.84 46.67 -34.44
C ASP A 42 -17.98 45.95 -35.18
N ALA A 43 -19.13 46.04 -34.49
CA ALA A 43 -20.47 46.42 -34.98
C ALA A 43 -21.53 45.33 -35.28
N LEU A 44 -22.47 45.27 -34.32
CA LEU A 44 -23.93 45.47 -34.46
C LEU A 44 -24.86 44.39 -35.04
N ALA A 45 -25.92 44.17 -34.24
CA ALA A 45 -27.30 43.77 -34.60
C ALA A 45 -27.49 42.33 -35.11
N SER A 46 -28.60 41.63 -34.93
CA SER A 46 -29.78 41.61 -34.04
C SER A 46 -30.61 40.45 -34.59
N ASP A 47 -31.25 39.68 -33.73
CA ASP A 47 -32.50 38.93 -33.95
C ASP A 47 -32.75 38.22 -35.29
N SER A 48 -32.97 36.90 -35.27
CA SER A 48 -34.33 36.32 -35.24
C SER A 48 -34.36 34.85 -35.68
N GLU A 49 -34.87 34.04 -34.77
CA GLU A 49 -35.89 32.97 -34.89
C GLU A 49 -36.03 32.05 -36.13
N ASN A 50 -36.48 30.84 -35.76
CA ASN A 50 -37.33 29.88 -36.48
C ASN A 50 -36.64 28.85 -37.38
N LEU A 51 -37.06 27.59 -37.45
CA LEU A 51 -37.88 26.68 -36.62
C LEU A 51 -37.80 25.31 -37.33
N SER A 52 -38.33 24.26 -36.70
CA SER A 52 -38.68 22.91 -37.25
C SER A 52 -37.50 21.91 -37.32
N LYS A 53 -37.39 20.85 -36.49
CA LYS A 53 -38.30 19.69 -36.25
C LYS A 53 -38.84 19.15 -37.58
N ASP A 54 -38.66 17.89 -37.94
CA ASP A 54 -39.06 16.69 -37.19
C ASP A 54 -38.48 15.47 -37.94
N SER A 55 -37.89 14.50 -37.22
CA SER A 55 -38.42 13.14 -36.99
C SER A 55 -38.49 12.25 -38.22
N GLY A 56 -37.66 11.21 -38.24
CA GLY A 56 -38.11 9.82 -38.11
C GLY A 56 -37.87 9.12 -39.46
N ASP A 57 -37.65 7.82 -39.59
CA ASP A 57 -37.56 6.66 -38.73
C ASP A 57 -37.11 5.53 -39.70
N ARG A 58 -36.65 4.37 -39.17
CA ARG A 58 -36.55 3.05 -39.85
C ARG A 58 -35.44 2.85 -40.89
N SER A 59 -34.42 2.01 -40.63
CA SER A 59 -34.37 0.54 -40.46
C SER A 59 -34.27 -0.25 -41.77
N SER A 60 -33.10 -0.88 -41.98
CA SER A 60 -32.85 -2.09 -42.78
C SER A 60 -31.35 -2.42 -42.61
N GLU A 61 -30.92 -3.53 -41.96
CA GLU A 61 -30.90 -4.91 -42.49
C GLU A 61 -30.45 -4.90 -43.97
N ASP A 62 -29.27 -5.36 -44.38
CA ASP A 62 -28.81 -6.74 -44.28
C ASP A 62 -27.32 -6.87 -44.68
N SER A 63 -26.70 -7.96 -44.23
CA SER A 63 -25.35 -8.45 -44.62
C SER A 63 -25.43 -9.23 -45.97
N PRO A 64 -24.45 -10.04 -46.43
CA PRO A 64 -23.01 -10.17 -46.16
C PRO A 64 -22.16 -10.33 -47.46
N SER A 65 -20.88 -10.71 -47.30
CA SER A 65 -19.97 -11.40 -48.26
C SER A 65 -19.32 -10.53 -49.35
N SER A 66 -18.11 -10.80 -49.85
CA SER A 66 -16.91 -11.53 -49.44
C SER A 66 -15.84 -11.20 -50.50
N ASP A 67 -14.56 -11.34 -50.14
CA ASP A 67 -13.40 -11.44 -51.07
C ASP A 67 -13.02 -10.15 -51.82
N ALA A 68 -11.77 -9.82 -52.15
CA ALA A 68 -10.39 -10.19 -51.80
C ALA A 68 -9.50 -9.14 -52.53
N ASP A 69 -8.18 -9.15 -52.24
CA ASP A 69 -7.08 -8.40 -52.91
C ASP A 69 -6.82 -6.94 -52.46
N ARG A 70 -5.70 -6.65 -51.75
CA ARG A 70 -4.33 -6.31 -52.25
C ARG A 70 -4.33 -5.02 -53.09
N ASP A 71 -3.55 -3.96 -52.91
CA ASP A 71 -2.28 -3.70 -52.21
C ASP A 71 -2.08 -2.16 -52.03
N SER A 72 -1.28 -1.79 -51.03
CA SER A 72 -0.38 -0.61 -50.92
C SER A 72 -0.85 0.85 -51.16
N CYS A 73 -0.71 1.72 -50.14
CA CYS A 73 0.27 2.84 -50.12
C CYS A 73 0.09 3.82 -48.92
N MET A 74 1.17 3.99 -48.17
CA MET A 74 1.75 5.23 -47.61
C MET A 74 0.90 6.34 -46.95
N ASP A 75 1.14 6.51 -45.65
CA ASP A 75 1.82 7.67 -45.03
C ASP A 75 1.04 8.62 -44.07
N THR A 76 1.73 8.91 -42.96
CA THR A 76 1.64 10.02 -41.99
C THR A 76 0.47 10.14 -40.99
N GLY A 77 0.85 10.23 -39.70
CA GLY A 77 0.39 11.33 -38.84
C GLY A 77 -0.15 11.03 -37.43
N ASN A 78 0.77 10.94 -36.44
CA ASN A 78 0.70 11.37 -35.01
C ASN A 78 -0.69 11.57 -34.34
N GLY A 79 -1.03 11.06 -33.14
CA GLY A 79 -0.32 10.73 -31.88
C GLY A 79 -1.20 11.23 -30.69
N PRO A 80 -0.85 11.07 -29.40
CA PRO A 80 -0.16 9.99 -28.69
C PRO A 80 -1.02 9.37 -27.56
N SER A 81 -0.81 8.08 -27.28
CA SER A 81 -1.36 7.34 -26.13
C SER A 81 -0.23 6.87 -25.22
N ASP A 82 -0.01 7.56 -24.09
CA ASP A 82 0.95 7.14 -23.07
C ASP A 82 0.26 6.21 -22.05
N SER A 83 0.57 4.92 -22.13
CA SER A 83 0.22 3.90 -21.13
C SER A 83 1.34 2.86 -21.07
N ALA A 84 2.40 3.16 -20.32
CA ALA A 84 3.49 2.21 -20.07
C ALA A 84 3.03 1.11 -19.10
N ASN A 85 2.59 -0.01 -19.65
CA ASN A 85 2.41 -1.29 -18.95
C ASN A 85 3.73 -2.06 -18.94
N PHE A 86 4.21 -2.44 -17.74
CA PHE A 86 5.28 -3.42 -17.58
C PHE A 86 4.67 -4.82 -17.52
N ILE A 87 4.68 -5.52 -18.66
CA ILE A 87 4.53 -6.98 -18.74
C ILE A 87 5.92 -7.50 -19.14
N MET A 88 6.49 -8.41 -18.33
CA MET A 88 7.61 -9.23 -18.79
C MET A 88 6.98 -10.38 -19.57
N ASP A 89 7.12 -10.33 -20.89
CA ASP A 89 6.80 -11.42 -21.79
C ASP A 89 8.04 -12.32 -21.90
N ASP A 90 7.87 -13.60 -21.57
CA ASP A 90 8.87 -14.65 -21.75
C ASP A 90 8.64 -15.28 -23.14
N GLY A 91 9.53 -14.97 -24.09
CA GLY A 91 9.59 -15.68 -25.36
C GLY A 91 10.06 -14.83 -26.54
N ALA A 92 11.38 -14.73 -26.75
CA ALA A 92 11.95 -14.55 -28.09
C ALA A 92 13.46 -14.89 -28.09
N GLU A 93 13.76 -15.87 -28.94
CA GLU A 93 14.97 -16.27 -29.65
C GLU A 93 16.32 -15.56 -29.38
N GLU A 94 17.35 -16.41 -29.33
CA GLU A 94 18.77 -16.06 -29.28
C GLU A 94 19.20 -15.21 -30.49
N GLU A 95 19.35 -13.90 -30.31
CA GLU A 95 20.35 -13.13 -31.05
C GLU A 95 21.60 -12.92 -30.18
N LYS A 96 22.72 -13.49 -30.64
CA LYS A 96 24.04 -13.31 -30.02
C LYS A 96 24.45 -11.84 -30.05
N PRO A 97 24.83 -11.22 -28.91
CA PRO A 97 25.41 -9.89 -28.93
C PRO A 97 26.87 -9.95 -29.41
N PRO A 98 27.40 -8.85 -29.99
CA PRO A 98 28.80 -8.78 -30.37
C PRO A 98 29.68 -8.88 -29.13
N ARG A 99 30.82 -9.58 -29.26
CA ARG A 99 31.83 -9.71 -28.19
C ARG A 99 32.36 -8.34 -27.81
N GLY A 100 31.83 -7.77 -26.73
CA GLY A 100 32.30 -6.51 -26.15
C GLY A 100 31.82 -6.38 -24.71
N ASP A 101 32.78 -6.59 -23.80
CA ASP A 101 32.77 -6.20 -22.39
C ASP A 101 31.66 -6.72 -21.46
N LYS A 102 31.88 -7.92 -20.91
CA LYS A 102 31.05 -8.50 -19.83
C LYS A 102 31.08 -7.68 -18.53
N SER A 103 32.02 -6.74 -18.37
CA SER A 103 32.15 -5.95 -17.14
C SER A 103 31.09 -4.85 -17.00
N GLY A 104 30.63 -4.27 -18.11
CA GLY A 104 29.65 -3.17 -18.11
C GLY A 104 28.23 -3.60 -17.76
N VAL A 105 27.81 -4.81 -18.18
CA VAL A 105 26.48 -5.36 -17.89
C VAL A 105 26.36 -5.76 -16.42
N GLU A 106 27.43 -6.32 -15.84
CA GLU A 106 27.50 -6.64 -14.41
C GLU A 106 27.51 -5.38 -13.54
N TYR A 107 28.18 -4.31 -13.99
CA TYR A 107 28.16 -3.01 -13.32
C TYR A 107 26.79 -2.33 -13.40
N ALA A 108 26.11 -2.42 -14.55
CA ALA A 108 24.74 -1.90 -14.75
C ALA A 108 23.70 -2.67 -13.91
N MET A 109 23.84 -4.00 -13.75
CA MET A 109 23.04 -4.78 -12.79
C MET A 109 23.35 -4.42 -11.33
N LYS A 110 24.61 -4.14 -10.99
CA LYS A 110 25.01 -3.63 -9.67
C LYS A 110 24.42 -2.24 -9.34
N LEU A 111 23.99 -1.49 -10.35
CA LEU A 111 23.44 -0.14 -10.21
C LEU A 111 21.92 -0.11 -10.11
N THR A 112 21.20 -1.07 -10.69
CA THR A 112 19.77 -0.86 -11.02
C THR A 112 18.81 -1.03 -9.86
N TYR A 113 19.16 -1.72 -8.77
CA TYR A 113 18.27 -1.87 -7.61
C TYR A 113 19.01 -2.09 -6.28
N ARG A 114 19.72 -1.06 -5.82
CA ARG A 114 20.32 -1.03 -4.47
C ARG A 114 19.23 -0.82 -3.41
N ALA A 115 19.49 -1.17 -2.15
CA ALA A 115 18.56 -0.91 -1.05
C ALA A 115 18.25 0.59 -0.92
N SER A 116 19.26 1.44 -1.18
CA SER A 116 19.13 2.90 -1.23
C SER A 116 18.39 3.46 -2.45
N SER A 117 18.09 2.66 -3.48
CA SER A 117 17.35 3.12 -4.66
C SER A 117 15.90 3.48 -4.29
N PRO A 118 15.34 4.60 -4.76
CA PRO A 118 13.99 5.02 -4.36
C PRO A 118 12.91 4.08 -4.92
N ALA A 119 12.07 3.52 -4.03
CA ALA A 119 10.89 2.71 -4.37
C ALA A 119 9.69 3.59 -4.73
N HIS A 120 9.61 4.78 -4.13
CA HIS A 120 8.51 5.73 -4.28
C HIS A 120 9.04 6.94 -5.02
N ARG A 121 8.66 7.08 -6.29
CA ARG A 121 9.16 8.16 -7.17
C ARG A 121 8.09 9.17 -7.58
N LYS A 122 6.83 8.75 -7.57
CA LYS A 122 5.70 9.53 -8.07
C LYS A 122 4.53 9.41 -7.11
N VAL A 123 3.73 10.47 -7.04
CA VAL A 123 2.42 10.43 -6.38
C VAL A 123 1.51 9.53 -7.21
N LYS A 124 0.89 8.54 -6.59
CA LYS A 124 -0.02 7.59 -7.23
C LYS A 124 -1.22 7.36 -6.33
N GLU A 125 -2.41 7.20 -6.91
CA GLU A 125 -3.61 6.85 -6.17
C GLU A 125 -3.76 5.32 -6.07
N SER A 126 -4.45 4.84 -5.03
CA SER A 126 -4.81 3.42 -4.98
C SER A 126 -5.76 3.07 -6.11
N PRO A 127 -5.65 1.87 -6.73
CA PRO A 127 -6.49 1.50 -7.87
C PRO A 127 -8.00 1.67 -7.59
N LEU A 128 -8.51 1.16 -6.46
CA LEU A 128 -9.94 1.30 -6.09
C LEU A 128 -10.41 2.73 -5.82
N SER A 129 -9.49 3.69 -5.67
CA SER A 129 -9.83 5.12 -5.58
C SER A 129 -9.78 5.82 -6.94
N SER A 130 -9.12 5.22 -7.93
CA SER A 130 -8.96 5.85 -9.24
C SER A 130 -10.28 5.87 -10.01
N SER A 131 -10.59 7.01 -10.61
CA SER A 131 -11.78 7.20 -11.44
C SER A 131 -11.79 6.33 -12.72
N ASN A 132 -10.69 5.65 -13.02
CA ASN A 132 -10.55 4.80 -14.20
C ASN A 132 -11.19 3.40 -14.04
N ILE A 133 -11.43 2.91 -12.82
CA ILE A 133 -12.10 1.61 -12.61
C ILE A 133 -13.56 1.63 -13.05
N PHE A 134 -14.24 2.77 -12.92
CA PHE A 134 -15.65 2.90 -13.31
C PHE A 134 -15.88 3.06 -14.81
N LYS A 135 -14.83 3.07 -15.64
CA LYS A 135 -14.95 3.18 -17.11
C LYS A 135 -15.24 1.84 -17.80
N GLN A 136 -15.09 0.70 -17.13
CA GLN A 136 -15.49 -0.61 -17.69
C GLN A 136 -16.97 -0.91 -17.37
N SER A 137 -17.78 -0.93 -18.43
CA SER A 137 -19.24 -1.12 -18.42
C SER A 137 -19.67 -2.54 -18.01
N HIS A 138 -19.60 -2.86 -16.71
CA HIS A 138 -20.26 -4.03 -16.12
C HIS A 138 -21.04 -3.69 -14.83
N ALA A 139 -21.29 -2.40 -14.58
CA ALA A 139 -21.99 -1.93 -13.38
C ALA A 139 -23.34 -2.63 -13.16
N GLY A 140 -24.09 -2.90 -14.23
CA GLY A 140 -25.37 -3.61 -14.16
C GLY A 140 -25.24 -5.06 -13.68
N LEU A 141 -24.25 -5.82 -14.19
CA LEU A 141 -24.00 -7.21 -13.79
C LEU A 141 -23.43 -7.30 -12.38
N PHE A 142 -22.57 -6.35 -11.99
CA PHE A 142 -22.08 -6.22 -10.63
C PHE A 142 -23.22 -5.91 -9.64
N ASN A 143 -24.07 -4.94 -9.96
CA ASN A 143 -25.25 -4.61 -9.15
C ASN A 143 -26.20 -5.80 -9.03
N LEU A 144 -26.44 -6.53 -10.13
CA LEU A 144 -27.24 -7.76 -10.11
C LEU A 144 -26.61 -8.85 -9.23
N CYS A 145 -25.29 -9.08 -9.33
CA CYS A 145 -24.59 -10.02 -8.44
C CYS A 145 -24.71 -9.61 -6.98
N VAL A 146 -24.57 -8.32 -6.66
CA VAL A 146 -24.75 -7.82 -5.29
C VAL A 146 -26.19 -8.05 -4.81
N VAL A 147 -27.19 -7.75 -5.63
CA VAL A 147 -28.61 -7.97 -5.29
C VAL A 147 -28.89 -9.45 -5.06
N VAL A 148 -28.43 -10.33 -5.95
CA VAL A 148 -28.57 -11.79 -5.81
C VAL A 148 -27.84 -12.30 -4.58
N LEU A 149 -26.63 -11.81 -4.32
CA LEU A 149 -25.85 -12.17 -3.13
C LEU A 149 -26.59 -11.77 -1.86
N VAL A 150 -27.11 -10.55 -1.80
CA VAL A 150 -27.90 -10.06 -0.66
C VAL A 150 -29.18 -10.88 -0.52
N ALA A 151 -29.88 -11.19 -1.60
CA ALA A 151 -31.13 -11.97 -1.57
C ALA A 151 -30.92 -13.45 -1.14
N VAL A 152 -29.84 -14.09 -1.60
CA VAL A 152 -29.51 -15.48 -1.23
C VAL A 152 -29.04 -15.55 0.22
N ASN A 153 -28.26 -14.56 0.67
CA ASN A 153 -27.76 -14.52 2.03
C ASN A 153 -28.76 -13.93 3.03
N SER A 154 -29.73 -13.11 2.62
CA SER A 154 -30.71 -12.50 3.52
C SER A 154 -31.59 -13.54 4.20
N ARG A 155 -31.92 -14.64 3.51
CA ARG A 155 -32.57 -15.80 4.13
C ARG A 155 -31.72 -16.36 5.27
N LEU A 156 -30.42 -16.56 5.04
CA LEU A 156 -29.48 -17.04 6.06
C LEU A 156 -29.28 -16.02 7.19
N ILE A 157 -29.28 -14.71 6.88
CA ILE A 157 -29.23 -13.62 7.88
C ILE A 157 -30.45 -13.72 8.78
N ILE A 158 -31.65 -13.81 8.20
CA ILE A 158 -32.92 -13.87 8.92
C ILE A 158 -33.02 -15.17 9.72
N GLU A 159 -32.68 -16.32 9.14
CA GLU A 159 -32.67 -17.61 9.84
C GLU A 159 -31.67 -17.61 11.00
N ASN A 160 -30.47 -17.05 10.84
CA ASN A 160 -29.50 -16.91 11.92
C ASN A 160 -30.00 -15.92 13.00
N LEU A 161 -30.59 -14.79 12.60
CA LEU A 161 -31.17 -13.82 13.51
C LEU A 161 -32.36 -14.41 14.29
N MET A 162 -33.17 -15.25 13.66
CA MET A 162 -34.28 -15.95 14.29
C MET A 162 -33.79 -17.08 15.22
N LYS A 163 -32.78 -17.85 14.80
CA LYS A 163 -32.31 -19.03 15.51
C LYS A 163 -31.39 -18.69 16.69
N TYR A 164 -30.56 -17.66 16.53
CA TYR A 164 -29.57 -17.28 17.52
C TYR A 164 -29.92 -15.93 18.20
N GLY A 165 -30.74 -15.08 17.58
CA GLY A 165 -31.03 -13.74 18.08
C GLY A 165 -29.94 -12.73 17.73
N TRP A 166 -30.04 -11.52 18.28
CA TRP A 166 -28.97 -10.52 18.17
C TRP A 166 -27.82 -10.90 19.13
N LEU A 167 -26.83 -11.67 18.66
CA LEU A 167 -25.71 -12.15 19.49
C LEU A 167 -24.60 -11.16 19.79
N ILE A 168 -24.70 -9.91 19.33
CA ILE A 168 -23.69 -8.88 19.64
C ILE A 168 -23.73 -8.58 21.14
N LYS A 169 -23.05 -9.41 21.94
CA LYS A 169 -22.71 -9.12 23.32
C LYS A 169 -21.66 -8.01 23.28
N THR A 170 -21.95 -6.91 23.95
CA THR A 170 -21.05 -5.74 24.09
C THR A 170 -19.67 -6.10 24.65
N GLY A 171 -19.52 -7.27 25.29
CA GLY A 171 -18.26 -7.82 25.78
C GLY A 171 -17.31 -8.41 24.71
N PHE A 172 -17.69 -8.45 23.43
CA PHE A 172 -16.78 -8.89 22.34
C PHE A 172 -15.69 -7.85 22.05
N TRP A 173 -16.06 -6.56 21.98
CA TRP A 173 -15.13 -5.47 21.67
C TRP A 173 -14.33 -5.02 22.89
N PHE A 174 -14.95 -5.05 24.09
CA PHE A 174 -14.32 -4.65 25.35
C PHE A 174 -14.62 -5.70 26.42
N SER A 175 -13.95 -6.86 26.32
CA SER A 175 -14.02 -7.86 27.38
C SER A 175 -13.19 -7.39 28.58
N SER A 176 -13.65 -7.72 29.79
CA SER A 176 -12.93 -7.57 31.06
C SER A 176 -11.55 -8.28 31.06
N ARG A 177 -11.26 -9.10 30.03
CA ARG A 177 -9.92 -9.66 29.72
C ARG A 177 -8.88 -8.62 29.30
N SER A 178 -9.27 -7.40 28.94
CA SER A 178 -8.35 -6.32 28.52
C SER A 178 -7.23 -6.03 29.53
N LEU A 179 -7.49 -6.15 30.84
CA LEU A 179 -6.46 -5.99 31.87
C LEU A 179 -5.44 -7.14 31.92
N ARG A 180 -5.83 -8.36 31.50
CA ARG A 180 -4.93 -9.52 31.43
C ARG A 180 -3.98 -9.42 30.24
N ASP A 181 -4.40 -8.72 29.19
CA ASP A 181 -3.61 -8.47 27.97
C ASP A 181 -2.69 -7.24 28.10
N TRP A 182 -2.61 -6.62 29.28
CA TRP A 182 -1.72 -5.49 29.56
C TRP A 182 -0.25 -5.73 29.20
N PRO A 183 0.35 -6.92 29.45
CA PRO A 183 1.74 -7.19 29.04
C PRO A 183 1.94 -7.10 27.53
N LEU A 184 0.96 -7.51 26.71
CA LEU A 184 1.04 -7.44 25.25
C LEU A 184 0.94 -6.00 24.78
N PHE A 185 0.08 -5.20 25.41
CA PHE A 185 -0.02 -3.77 25.12
C PHE A 185 1.28 -3.04 25.49
N MET A 186 1.87 -3.34 26.64
CA MET A 186 3.18 -2.80 27.04
C MET A 186 4.30 -3.23 26.09
N CYS A 187 4.29 -4.49 25.66
CA CYS A 187 5.20 -4.98 24.64
C CYS A 187 5.09 -4.17 23.34
N CYS A 188 3.85 -3.92 22.88
CA CYS A 188 3.58 -3.08 21.71
C CYS A 188 4.14 -1.67 21.86
N LEU A 189 3.92 -1.01 23.00
CA LEU A 189 4.43 0.34 23.27
C LEU A 189 5.96 0.41 23.37
N SER A 190 6.62 -0.69 23.76
CA SER A 190 8.08 -0.77 23.86
C SER A 190 8.80 -1.08 22.54
N LEU A 191 8.11 -1.61 21.52
CA LEU A 191 8.72 -1.95 20.22
C LEU A 191 9.39 -0.77 19.48
N PRO A 192 8.88 0.47 19.54
CA PRO A 192 9.56 1.65 18.98
C PRO A 192 10.96 1.93 19.55
N ILE A 193 11.34 1.34 20.68
CA ILE A 193 12.69 1.46 21.25
C ILE A 193 13.75 0.85 20.31
N PHE A 194 13.42 -0.22 19.57
CA PHE A 194 14.38 -0.87 18.65
C PHE A 194 14.77 0.03 17.46
N PRO A 195 13.84 0.71 16.75
CA PRO A 195 14.18 1.76 15.79
C PRO A 195 15.05 2.87 16.38
N LEU A 196 14.78 3.31 17.61
CA LEU A 196 15.62 4.31 18.28
C LEU A 196 17.04 3.79 18.54
N ALA A 197 17.20 2.54 18.97
CA ALA A 197 18.50 1.91 19.11
C ALA A 197 19.24 1.82 17.76
N ALA A 198 18.55 1.43 16.70
CA ALA A 198 19.11 1.38 15.34
C ALA A 198 19.57 2.77 14.86
N PHE A 199 18.82 3.83 15.18
CA PHE A 199 19.23 5.21 14.92
C PHE A 199 20.52 5.61 15.65
N LEU A 200 20.64 5.25 16.94
CA LEU A 200 21.83 5.56 17.72
C LEU A 200 23.07 4.87 17.15
N VAL A 201 22.94 3.59 16.76
CA VAL A 201 24.02 2.87 16.05
C VAL A 201 24.42 3.61 14.78
N GLU A 202 23.45 4.08 13.99
CA GLU A 202 23.74 4.79 12.75
C GLU A 202 24.32 6.19 12.94
N LYS A 203 23.93 6.88 14.01
CA LYS A 203 24.51 8.17 14.41
C LYS A 203 25.97 8.00 14.86
N LEU A 204 26.28 6.94 15.60
CA LEU A 204 27.66 6.59 15.98
C LEU A 204 28.50 6.17 14.76
N ALA A 205 27.89 5.47 13.80
CA ALA A 205 28.52 5.14 12.53
C ALA A 205 28.87 6.40 11.71
N GLN A 206 27.97 7.39 11.67
CA GLN A 206 28.21 8.67 11.00
C GLN A 206 29.40 9.43 11.62
N GLN A 207 29.55 9.35 12.94
CA GLN A 207 30.67 9.96 13.67
C GLN A 207 31.98 9.15 13.59
N LYS A 208 32.02 8.05 12.82
CA LYS A 208 33.18 7.16 12.63
C LYS A 208 33.71 6.51 13.92
N TYR A 209 32.89 6.39 14.96
CA TYR A 209 33.30 5.73 16.22
C TYR A 209 33.29 4.19 16.13
N LEU A 210 32.53 3.62 15.19
CA LEU A 210 32.32 2.16 15.08
C LEU A 210 32.88 1.62 13.76
N SER A 211 33.42 0.40 13.81
CA SER A 211 33.82 -0.35 12.63
C SER A 211 32.61 -0.96 11.91
N GLU A 212 32.74 -1.16 10.60
CA GLU A 212 31.68 -1.72 9.75
C GLU A 212 31.12 -3.08 10.21
N PRO A 213 31.94 -4.10 10.58
CA PRO A 213 31.41 -5.37 11.07
C PRO A 213 30.66 -5.22 12.41
N VAL A 214 31.08 -4.31 13.27
CA VAL A 214 30.40 -4.05 14.55
C VAL A 214 29.02 -3.43 14.31
N ILE A 215 28.91 -2.49 13.36
CA ILE A 215 27.63 -1.87 12.99
C ILE A 215 26.65 -2.94 12.46
N VAL A 216 27.11 -3.82 11.57
CA VAL A 216 26.28 -4.92 11.05
C VAL A 216 25.86 -5.86 12.17
N CYS A 217 26.78 -6.25 13.06
CA CYS A 217 26.47 -7.12 14.20
C CYS A 217 25.43 -6.49 15.14
N CYS A 218 25.53 -5.18 15.42
CA CYS A 218 24.56 -4.45 16.21
C CYS A 218 23.16 -4.46 15.56
N HIS A 219 23.06 -4.22 14.24
CA HIS A 219 21.77 -4.27 13.54
C HIS A 219 21.16 -5.66 13.51
N VAL A 220 21.98 -6.70 13.31
CA VAL A 220 21.52 -8.11 13.38
C VAL A 220 21.00 -8.43 14.78
N PHE A 221 21.69 -7.97 15.83
CA PHE A 221 21.24 -8.13 17.20
C PHE A 221 19.91 -7.40 17.46
N ILE A 222 19.80 -6.12 17.09
CA ILE A 222 18.58 -5.31 17.29
C ILE A 222 17.38 -5.92 16.58
N THR A 223 17.54 -6.32 15.31
CA THR A 223 16.47 -6.97 14.53
C THR A 223 16.09 -8.34 15.08
N SER A 224 17.05 -9.14 15.54
CA SER A 224 16.76 -10.45 16.14
C SER A 224 15.95 -10.29 17.44
N VAL A 225 16.35 -9.35 18.30
CA VAL A 225 15.64 -9.08 19.55
C VAL A 225 14.25 -8.50 19.28
N SER A 226 14.05 -7.68 18.24
CA SER A 226 12.74 -7.07 17.94
C SER A 226 11.66 -8.09 17.58
N ILE A 227 12.02 -9.25 17.02
CA ILE A 227 11.09 -10.37 16.80
C ILE A 227 11.00 -11.29 18.02
N LEU A 228 12.15 -11.63 18.62
CA LEU A 228 12.18 -12.60 19.71
C LEU A 228 11.44 -12.11 20.95
N TYR A 229 11.52 -10.81 21.26
CA TYR A 229 10.89 -10.22 22.43
C TYR A 229 9.35 -10.39 22.43
N PRO A 230 8.60 -9.97 21.38
CA PRO A 230 7.15 -10.22 21.29
C PRO A 230 6.78 -11.70 21.32
N VAL A 231 7.58 -12.57 20.66
CA VAL A 231 7.34 -14.02 20.67
C VAL A 231 7.41 -14.58 22.08
N LEU A 232 8.44 -14.21 22.85
CA LEU A 232 8.57 -14.65 24.24
C LEU A 232 7.45 -14.10 25.13
N VAL A 233 7.03 -12.84 24.95
CA VAL A 233 5.93 -12.26 25.73
C VAL A 233 4.62 -12.99 25.45
N ILE A 234 4.29 -13.27 24.19
CA ILE A 234 3.06 -13.99 23.82
C ILE A 234 3.09 -15.41 24.40
N LEU A 235 4.19 -16.15 24.25
CA LEU A 235 4.27 -17.53 24.74
C LEU A 235 4.23 -17.63 26.28
N ARG A 236 4.52 -16.55 26.99
CA ARG A 236 4.47 -16.50 28.47
C ARG A 236 3.13 -15.98 28.99
N CYS A 237 2.31 -15.34 28.16
CA CYS A 237 1.05 -14.72 28.57
C CYS A 237 -0.13 -15.45 27.93
N ASP A 238 -1.04 -16.00 28.74
CA ASP A 238 -2.31 -16.55 28.27
C ASP A 238 -3.27 -15.41 27.88
N SER A 239 -3.05 -14.87 26.69
CA SER A 239 -3.77 -13.74 26.12
C SER A 239 -4.76 -14.16 25.02
N ALA A 240 -5.68 -13.27 24.67
CA ALA A 240 -6.58 -13.53 23.55
C ALA A 240 -5.80 -13.57 22.22
N VAL A 241 -6.10 -14.58 21.39
CA VAL A 241 -5.42 -14.82 20.11
C VAL A 241 -5.38 -13.58 19.22
N LEU A 242 -6.46 -12.78 19.20
CA LEU A 242 -6.55 -11.56 18.39
C LEU A 242 -5.46 -10.52 18.74
N PHE A 243 -5.24 -10.26 20.04
CA PHE A 243 -4.20 -9.33 20.49
C PHE A 243 -2.80 -9.88 20.26
N GLY A 244 -2.61 -11.20 20.39
CA GLY A 244 -1.36 -11.87 20.02
C GLY A 244 -1.04 -11.73 18.52
N VAL A 245 -2.02 -11.97 17.64
CA VAL A 245 -1.87 -11.79 16.19
C VAL A 245 -1.57 -10.33 15.86
N ALA A 246 -2.27 -9.37 16.48
CA ALA A 246 -2.02 -7.95 16.26
C ALA A 246 -0.59 -7.54 16.68
N LEU A 247 -0.13 -7.99 17.85
CA LEU A 247 1.23 -7.73 18.33
C LEU A 247 2.28 -8.37 17.41
N MET A 248 2.05 -9.60 16.94
CA MET A 248 2.98 -10.28 16.03
C MET A 248 3.04 -9.58 14.66
N LEU A 249 1.90 -9.18 14.09
CA LEU A 249 1.87 -8.40 12.86
C LEU A 249 2.63 -7.07 13.01
N PHE A 250 2.45 -6.37 14.13
CA PHE A 250 3.17 -5.13 14.39
C PHE A 250 4.68 -5.36 14.54
N ALA A 251 5.10 -6.40 15.25
CA ALA A 251 6.50 -6.78 15.37
C ALA A 251 7.13 -7.16 14.02
N CYS A 252 6.40 -7.87 13.15
CA CYS A 252 6.83 -8.16 11.78
C CYS A 252 7.02 -6.86 10.96
N ILE A 253 6.09 -5.90 11.07
CA ILE A 253 6.22 -4.60 10.39
C ILE A 253 7.46 -3.86 10.87
N VAL A 254 7.69 -3.80 12.19
CA VAL A 254 8.88 -3.14 12.78
C VAL A 254 10.16 -3.83 12.30
N TRP A 255 10.19 -5.17 12.27
CA TRP A 255 11.34 -5.91 11.78
C TRP A 255 11.64 -5.64 10.31
N LEU A 256 10.63 -5.69 9.43
CA LEU A 256 10.79 -5.40 8.00
C LEU A 256 11.34 -3.98 7.79
N LYS A 257 10.82 -3.00 8.55
CA LYS A 257 11.30 -1.61 8.52
C LYS A 257 12.74 -1.49 9.03
N LEU A 258 13.11 -2.17 10.12
CA LEU A 258 14.47 -2.16 10.67
C LEU A 258 15.48 -2.74 9.69
N VAL A 259 15.17 -3.87 9.06
CA VAL A 259 16.02 -4.48 8.02
C VAL A 259 16.17 -3.53 6.83
N SER A 260 15.06 -2.89 6.41
CA SER A 260 15.12 -1.92 5.32
C SER A 260 16.00 -0.73 5.66
N TYR A 261 15.87 -0.19 6.87
CA TYR A 261 16.69 0.90 7.38
C TYR A 261 18.18 0.53 7.42
N ALA A 262 18.52 -0.64 7.97
CA ALA A 262 19.90 -1.12 8.03
C ALA A 262 20.52 -1.32 6.63
N HIS A 263 19.80 -1.96 5.71
CA HIS A 263 20.28 -2.19 4.34
C HIS A 263 20.49 -0.87 3.58
N THR A 264 19.52 0.05 3.65
CA THR A 264 19.61 1.34 2.96
C THR A 264 20.75 2.20 3.52
N ASN A 265 20.93 2.26 4.84
CA ASN A 265 22.04 3.01 5.43
C ASN A 265 23.40 2.38 5.11
N TYR A 266 23.51 1.06 5.12
CA TYR A 266 24.72 0.36 4.67
C TYR A 266 25.08 0.69 3.22
N ASP A 267 24.10 0.67 2.31
CA ASP A 267 24.31 1.03 0.91
C ASP A 267 24.71 2.51 0.75
N MET A 268 24.17 3.43 1.56
CA MET A 268 24.58 4.84 1.54
C MET A 268 26.00 5.05 2.08
N ARG A 269 26.40 4.34 3.14
CA ARG A 269 27.77 4.41 3.69
C ARG A 269 28.81 3.84 2.73
N SER A 270 28.51 2.71 2.09
CA SER A 270 29.42 2.12 1.10
C SER A 270 29.57 3.02 -0.13
N LEU A 271 28.48 3.67 -0.58
CA LEU A 271 28.52 4.68 -1.63
C LEU A 271 29.38 5.88 -1.25
N SER A 272 29.17 6.47 -0.06
CA SER A 272 29.94 7.64 0.37
C SER A 272 31.43 7.35 0.51
N LYS A 273 31.79 6.14 0.98
CA LYS A 273 33.18 5.67 1.01
C LYS A 273 33.77 5.54 -0.39
N SER A 274 33.04 4.93 -1.34
CA SER A 274 33.51 4.78 -2.72
C SER A 274 33.67 6.13 -3.44
N LEU A 275 32.81 7.10 -3.16
CA LEU A 275 32.92 8.48 -3.66
C LEU A 275 34.13 9.20 -3.06
N ALA A 276 34.38 9.03 -1.76
CA ALA A 276 35.55 9.63 -1.11
C ALA A 276 36.88 9.03 -1.63
N GLU A 277 36.92 7.74 -1.94
CA GLU A 277 38.08 7.07 -2.53
C GLU A 277 38.25 7.42 -4.03
N GLY A 278 37.15 7.56 -4.76
CA GLY A 278 37.12 7.90 -6.20
C GLY A 278 37.35 9.38 -6.55
N ASN A 279 37.04 10.32 -5.64
CA ASN A 279 37.26 11.76 -5.83
C ASN A 279 38.72 12.20 -5.66
N SER A 280 39.66 11.26 -5.57
CA SER A 280 41.11 11.56 -5.66
C SER A 280 41.54 12.03 -7.07
N ALA A 281 40.65 11.99 -8.09
CA ALA A 281 41.03 12.15 -9.50
C ALA A 281 40.17 13.11 -10.36
N SER A 282 39.11 13.76 -9.87
CA SER A 282 38.43 14.78 -10.69
C SER A 282 37.62 15.77 -9.86
N ASP A 283 38.03 17.02 -9.96
CA ASP A 283 37.35 18.21 -9.45
C ASP A 283 36.07 18.52 -10.26
N SER A 284 35.14 19.25 -9.64
CA SER A 284 33.86 19.80 -10.13
C SER A 284 32.54 19.00 -9.93
N VAL A 285 31.73 19.54 -9.01
CA VAL A 285 30.25 19.62 -9.02
C VAL A 285 29.48 18.31 -9.25
N VAL A 286 29.47 17.44 -8.22
CA VAL A 286 28.35 16.50 -8.01
C VAL A 286 27.90 16.67 -6.57
N VAL A 287 26.66 17.12 -6.41
CA VAL A 287 25.94 17.28 -5.14
C VAL A 287 26.34 16.16 -4.18
N GLU A 288 27.09 16.51 -3.13
CA GLU A 288 27.33 15.65 -1.99
C GLU A 288 25.96 15.09 -1.57
N LEU A 289 25.73 13.78 -1.66
CA LEU A 289 24.63 13.18 -0.92
C LEU A 289 25.20 13.00 0.49
N PRO A 290 25.02 13.96 1.41
CA PRO A 290 25.69 13.86 2.69
C PRO A 290 25.00 12.70 3.40
N TYR A 291 25.75 11.66 3.75
CA TYR A 291 25.24 10.61 4.62
C TYR A 291 24.87 11.25 5.96
N CYS A 292 23.61 11.65 6.10
CA CYS A 292 23.10 12.40 7.21
C CYS A 292 21.86 11.71 7.76
N VAL A 293 22.00 11.14 8.95
CA VAL A 293 20.95 10.38 9.59
C VAL A 293 20.05 11.34 10.36
N GLN A 294 18.87 11.64 9.82
CA GLN A 294 17.91 12.54 10.47
C GLN A 294 16.90 11.77 11.31
N PHE A 295 16.70 12.22 12.56
CA PHE A 295 15.72 11.64 13.47
C PHE A 295 14.29 11.74 12.94
N ASN A 296 13.93 12.91 12.39
CA ASN A 296 12.60 13.16 11.83
C ASN A 296 12.28 12.22 10.66
N ALA A 297 13.29 11.90 9.82
CA ALA A 297 13.13 10.98 8.71
C ALA A 297 12.86 9.54 9.18
N LEU A 298 13.50 9.11 10.28
CA LEU A 298 13.22 7.81 10.89
C LEU A 298 11.80 7.76 11.46
N VAL A 299 11.41 8.76 12.26
CA VAL A 299 10.07 8.81 12.86
C VAL A 299 8.99 8.79 11.77
N TYR A 300 9.17 9.61 10.72
CA TYR A 300 8.28 9.60 9.56
C TYR A 300 8.22 8.21 8.91
N PHE A 301 9.38 7.59 8.64
CA PHE A 301 9.43 6.26 8.04
C PHE A 301 8.74 5.20 8.90
N MET A 302 8.91 5.23 10.22
CA MET A 302 8.32 4.22 11.11
C MET A 302 6.79 4.23 11.05
N VAL A 303 6.17 5.41 10.87
CA VAL A 303 4.71 5.56 10.78
C VAL A 303 4.21 5.46 9.33
N ALA A 304 5.06 5.74 8.33
CA ALA A 304 4.68 5.70 6.92
C ALA A 304 4.16 4.32 6.48
N PRO A 305 3.13 4.25 5.60
CA PRO A 305 2.53 3.00 5.10
C PRO A 305 3.41 2.33 4.02
N THR A 306 4.71 2.25 4.26
CA THR A 306 5.69 1.59 3.40
C THR A 306 6.72 0.84 4.24
N LEU A 307 7.28 -0.23 3.67
CA LEU A 307 8.33 -1.02 4.30
C LEU A 307 9.72 -0.66 3.79
N CYS A 308 9.83 0.13 2.72
CA CYS A 308 11.12 0.47 2.10
C CYS A 308 11.60 1.85 2.55
N TYR A 309 12.68 1.89 3.34
CA TYR A 309 13.30 3.13 3.80
C TYR A 309 13.92 3.92 2.64
N GLN A 310 13.64 5.22 2.60
CA GLN A 310 14.15 6.21 1.65
C GLN A 310 14.38 7.54 2.38
N LEU A 311 15.34 8.33 1.88
CA LEU A 311 15.64 9.66 2.42
C LEU A 311 14.51 10.66 2.17
N SER A 312 13.89 10.59 1.00
CA SER A 312 12.79 11.45 0.60
C SER A 312 11.65 10.62 0.03
N TYR A 313 10.42 10.99 0.39
CA TYR A 313 9.20 10.40 -0.10
C TYR A 313 8.39 11.44 -0.86
N PRO A 314 7.63 11.03 -1.90
CA PRO A 314 6.69 11.95 -2.55
C PRO A 314 5.60 12.35 -1.56
N LEU A 315 5.41 13.66 -1.36
CA LEU A 315 4.43 14.21 -0.43
C LEU A 315 3.22 14.83 -1.16
N THR A 316 2.04 14.74 -0.55
CA THR A 316 0.85 15.48 -0.97
C THR A 316 0.82 16.88 -0.34
N PRO A 317 0.25 17.89 -1.01
CA PRO A 317 0.32 19.29 -0.57
C PRO A 317 -0.49 19.57 0.71
N CYS A 318 -1.61 18.88 0.93
CA CYS A 318 -2.47 19.12 2.08
C CYS A 318 -3.28 17.87 2.49
N ILE A 319 -3.74 17.86 3.74
CA ILE A 319 -4.60 16.80 4.29
C ILE A 319 -6.06 17.11 3.98
N ARG A 320 -6.73 16.24 3.23
CA ARG A 320 -8.16 16.34 2.88
C ARG A 320 -9.02 15.77 4.02
N LYS A 321 -9.22 16.55 5.09
CA LYS A 321 -9.95 16.14 6.31
C LYS A 321 -11.33 15.51 6.04
N GLY A 322 -12.12 16.11 5.14
CA GLY A 322 -13.45 15.58 4.79
C GLY A 322 -13.39 14.23 4.06
N TRP A 323 -12.34 14.00 3.27
CA TRP A 323 -12.10 12.69 2.64
C TRP A 323 -11.71 11.66 3.71
N VAL A 324 -10.80 12.00 4.64
CA VAL A 324 -10.40 11.13 5.76
C VAL A 324 -11.61 10.71 6.59
N LEU A 325 -12.46 11.66 7.00
CA LEU A 325 -13.64 11.37 7.81
C LEU A 325 -14.57 10.36 7.11
N ARG A 326 -14.80 10.51 5.80
CA ARG A 326 -15.60 9.55 5.03
C ARG A 326 -14.97 8.16 5.01
N GLN A 327 -13.65 8.05 4.88
CA GLN A 327 -12.98 6.74 4.92
C GLN A 327 -13.02 6.11 6.32
N VAL A 328 -12.88 6.90 7.39
CA VAL A 328 -13.01 6.42 8.77
C VAL A 328 -14.41 5.86 9.04
N ILE A 329 -15.46 6.53 8.58
CA ILE A 329 -16.84 6.03 8.70
C ILE A 329 -16.99 4.68 7.97
N LYS A 330 -16.47 4.58 6.74
CA LYS A 330 -16.46 3.30 5.99
C LYS A 330 -15.69 2.21 6.75
N LEU A 331 -14.55 2.55 7.36
CA LEU A 331 -13.75 1.59 8.11
C LEU A 331 -14.52 1.02 9.29
N ILE A 332 -15.21 1.86 10.07
CA ILE A 332 -16.06 1.42 11.18
C ILE A 332 -17.18 0.50 10.69
N LEU A 333 -17.86 0.89 9.60
CA LEU A 333 -18.95 0.09 9.02
C LEU A 333 -18.48 -1.29 8.56
N PHE A 334 -17.44 -1.37 7.73
CA PHE A 334 -16.94 -2.64 7.21
C PHE A 334 -16.31 -3.52 8.30
N THR A 335 -15.72 -2.92 9.33
CA THR A 335 -15.23 -3.66 10.51
C THR A 335 -16.40 -4.25 11.31
N GLY A 336 -17.51 -3.51 11.46
CA GLY A 336 -18.75 -4.02 12.05
C GLY A 336 -19.34 -5.19 11.25
N VAL A 337 -19.38 -5.07 9.91
CA VAL A 337 -19.82 -6.16 9.01
C VAL A 337 -18.95 -7.40 9.16
N MET A 338 -17.63 -7.23 9.24
CA MET A 338 -16.71 -8.35 9.47
C MET A 338 -17.00 -9.04 10.81
N GLY A 339 -17.18 -8.28 11.90
CA GLY A 339 -17.57 -8.83 13.21
C GLY A 339 -18.91 -9.56 13.17
N PHE A 340 -19.90 -9.02 12.44
CA PHE A 340 -21.19 -9.67 12.23
C PHE A 340 -21.04 -11.01 11.51
N ILE A 341 -20.24 -11.09 10.44
CA ILE A 341 -20.02 -12.34 9.71
C ILE A 341 -19.34 -13.39 10.61
N VAL A 342 -18.34 -12.97 11.39
CA VAL A 342 -17.63 -13.86 12.33
C VAL A 342 -18.60 -14.43 13.37
N GLU A 343 -19.40 -13.59 14.03
CA GLU A 343 -20.30 -14.04 15.10
C GLU A 343 -21.53 -14.80 14.61
N GLN A 344 -22.10 -14.42 13.46
CA GLN A 344 -23.35 -15.01 12.97
C GLN A 344 -23.14 -16.23 12.07
N TYR A 345 -22.03 -16.29 11.34
CA TYR A 345 -21.78 -17.38 10.39
C TYR A 345 -20.64 -18.28 10.85
N ILE A 346 -19.47 -17.71 11.17
CA ILE A 346 -18.28 -18.53 11.48
C ILE A 346 -18.45 -19.20 12.85
N ASN A 347 -18.78 -18.45 13.89
CA ASN A 347 -18.84 -18.95 15.27
C ASN A 347 -19.83 -20.13 15.42
N PRO A 348 -21.08 -20.08 14.90
CA PRO A 348 -22.01 -21.20 15.02
C PRO A 348 -21.56 -22.42 14.24
N ILE A 349 -20.97 -22.25 13.04
CA ILE A 349 -20.46 -23.38 12.25
C ILE A 349 -19.31 -24.06 13.01
N VAL A 350 -18.42 -23.27 13.62
CA VAL A 350 -17.28 -23.77 14.41
C VAL A 350 -17.75 -24.49 15.68
N GLN A 351 -18.68 -23.94 16.45
CA GLN A 351 -19.21 -24.58 17.66
C GLN A 351 -19.91 -25.90 17.35
N ASN A 352 -20.73 -25.93 16.29
CA ASN A 352 -21.36 -27.16 15.79
C ASN A 352 -20.35 -28.18 15.24
N SER A 353 -19.08 -27.78 15.09
CA SER A 353 -17.96 -28.60 14.62
C SER A 353 -16.93 -28.91 15.72
N GLN A 354 -17.20 -28.70 17.01
CA GLN A 354 -16.26 -29.10 18.07
C GLN A 354 -16.18 -30.63 18.26
N HIS A 355 -17.06 -31.41 17.62
CA HIS A 355 -17.16 -32.86 17.73
C HIS A 355 -16.67 -33.77 16.55
N PRO A 356 -16.24 -33.33 15.34
CA PRO A 356 -15.98 -34.22 14.19
C PRO A 356 -14.57 -34.22 13.58
N LEU A 357 -13.53 -33.55 14.12
CA LEU A 357 -12.15 -33.83 13.66
C LEU A 357 -11.67 -35.26 14.04
N LYS A 358 -12.52 -36.00 14.76
CA LYS A 358 -12.40 -37.45 15.02
C LYS A 358 -13.30 -38.32 14.11
N GLY A 359 -14.01 -37.75 13.14
CA GLY A 359 -14.94 -38.45 12.23
C GLY A 359 -14.43 -38.57 10.79
N ASN A 360 -15.17 -39.32 9.95
CA ASN A 360 -14.84 -39.62 8.54
C ASN A 360 -14.39 -38.39 7.75
N PHE A 361 -13.34 -38.52 6.93
CA PHE A 361 -12.73 -37.47 6.10
C PHE A 361 -13.74 -36.63 5.30
N LEU A 362 -14.84 -37.23 4.84
CA LEU A 362 -15.93 -36.54 4.13
C LEU A 362 -16.63 -35.47 5.00
N TYR A 363 -16.83 -35.74 6.29
CA TYR A 363 -17.40 -34.73 7.20
C TYR A 363 -16.44 -33.57 7.43
N ALA A 364 -15.13 -33.82 7.47
CA ALA A 364 -14.14 -32.76 7.57
C ALA A 364 -14.16 -31.85 6.32
N ILE A 365 -14.23 -32.45 5.12
CA ILE A 365 -14.36 -31.72 3.86
C ILE A 365 -15.65 -30.89 3.83
N GLU A 366 -16.81 -31.49 4.13
CA GLU A 366 -18.09 -30.78 4.14
C GLU A 366 -18.05 -29.54 5.06
N ARG A 367 -17.42 -29.67 6.23
CA ARG A 367 -17.28 -28.56 7.18
C ARG A 367 -16.32 -27.47 6.69
N VAL A 368 -15.20 -27.85 6.08
CA VAL A 368 -14.26 -26.90 5.45
C VAL A 368 -14.96 -26.13 4.33
N LEU A 369 -15.75 -26.79 3.49
CA LEU A 369 -16.51 -26.14 2.42
C LEU A 369 -17.59 -25.19 2.96
N LYS A 370 -18.27 -25.55 4.07
CA LYS A 370 -19.23 -24.62 4.72
C LYS A 370 -18.56 -23.39 5.31
N LEU A 371 -17.32 -23.51 5.76
CA LEU A 371 -16.54 -22.39 6.30
C LEU A 371 -15.86 -21.54 5.22
N SER A 372 -15.65 -22.07 4.00
CA SER A 372 -14.87 -21.39 2.97
C SER A 372 -15.51 -20.09 2.49
N VAL A 373 -16.84 -20.05 2.30
CA VAL A 373 -17.55 -18.86 1.80
C VAL A 373 -17.56 -17.71 2.82
N PRO A 374 -17.96 -17.90 4.10
CA PRO A 374 -17.84 -16.85 5.10
C PRO A 374 -16.38 -16.39 5.31
N ASN A 375 -15.42 -17.31 5.25
CA ASN A 375 -14.01 -16.98 5.37
C ASN A 375 -13.52 -16.10 4.21
N LEU A 376 -13.96 -16.39 2.97
CA LEU A 376 -13.65 -15.56 1.81
C LEU A 376 -14.22 -14.13 1.97
N TYR A 377 -15.45 -13.99 2.47
CA TYR A 377 -16.03 -12.66 2.72
C TYR A 377 -15.26 -11.88 3.78
N VAL A 378 -14.89 -12.52 4.89
CA VAL A 378 -14.07 -11.89 5.93
C VAL A 378 -12.71 -11.49 5.37
N TRP A 379 -12.10 -12.34 4.55
CA TRP A 379 -10.79 -12.07 3.95
C TRP A 379 -10.83 -10.90 2.95
N LEU A 380 -11.86 -10.81 2.09
CA LEU A 380 -12.07 -9.68 1.19
C LEU A 380 -12.37 -8.37 1.94
N CYS A 381 -13.21 -8.45 3.00
CA CYS A 381 -13.48 -7.31 3.86
C CYS A 381 -12.21 -6.84 4.58
N MET A 382 -11.40 -7.76 5.10
CA MET A 382 -10.12 -7.47 5.74
C MET A 382 -9.18 -6.75 4.79
N PHE A 383 -9.08 -7.21 3.54
CA PHE A 383 -8.27 -6.53 2.52
C PHE A 383 -8.73 -5.11 2.27
N TYR A 384 -10.03 -4.89 2.06
CA TYR A 384 -10.57 -3.55 1.85
C TYR A 384 -10.35 -2.65 3.08
N CYS A 385 -10.64 -3.15 4.29
CA CYS A 385 -10.43 -2.40 5.52
C CYS A 385 -8.96 -2.03 5.74
N PHE A 386 -8.04 -2.96 5.54
CA PHE A 386 -6.63 -2.75 5.83
C PHE A 386 -5.90 -2.02 4.69
N PHE A 387 -5.83 -2.63 3.51
CA PHE A 387 -5.03 -2.11 2.39
C PHE A 387 -5.64 -0.88 1.73
N HIS A 388 -6.97 -0.83 1.62
CA HIS A 388 -7.62 0.33 1.01
C HIS A 388 -7.93 1.42 2.04
N LEU A 389 -8.73 1.14 3.06
CA LEU A 389 -9.17 2.19 3.99
C LEU A 389 -8.04 2.62 4.94
N TRP A 390 -7.49 1.71 5.73
CA TRP A 390 -6.52 2.04 6.78
C TRP A 390 -5.21 2.62 6.22
N LEU A 391 -4.57 1.97 5.24
CA LEU A 391 -3.32 2.48 4.68
C LEU A 391 -3.50 3.82 3.96
N ASN A 392 -4.64 4.08 3.30
CA ASN A 392 -4.87 5.40 2.70
C ASN A 392 -5.21 6.47 3.73
N ILE A 393 -5.92 6.14 4.81
CA ILE A 393 -6.13 7.07 5.94
C ILE A 393 -4.76 7.45 6.50
N LEU A 394 -3.92 6.46 6.78
CA LEU A 394 -2.56 6.69 7.29
C LEU A 394 -1.71 7.50 6.31
N ALA A 395 -1.79 7.20 5.02
CA ALA A 395 -1.10 7.95 3.97
C ALA A 395 -1.55 9.41 3.91
N GLU A 396 -2.86 9.67 3.96
CA GLU A 396 -3.40 11.03 3.93
C GLU A 396 -3.00 11.83 5.18
N LEU A 397 -3.02 11.20 6.36
CA LEU A 397 -2.59 11.84 7.62
C LEU A 397 -1.11 12.21 7.63
N LEU A 398 -0.27 11.41 6.97
CA LEU A 398 1.18 11.67 6.83
C LEU A 398 1.54 12.48 5.58
N CYS A 399 0.57 12.91 4.78
CA CYS A 399 0.80 13.49 3.46
C CYS A 399 1.65 12.61 2.53
N PHE A 400 1.56 11.28 2.65
CA PHE A 400 2.27 10.33 1.79
C PHE A 400 1.59 10.20 0.42
N GLY A 401 2.37 10.45 -0.64
CA GLY A 401 1.89 10.56 -2.01
C GLY A 401 1.81 9.27 -2.81
N ASP A 402 2.65 8.27 -2.54
CA ASP A 402 2.59 6.99 -3.28
C ASP A 402 1.62 6.02 -2.60
N ARG A 403 0.37 5.99 -3.06
CA ARG A 403 -0.70 5.16 -2.47
C ARG A 403 -0.96 3.88 -3.24
N GLU A 404 0.02 3.42 -4.01
CA GLU A 404 -0.01 2.13 -4.69
C GLU A 404 0.30 0.98 -3.70
N PHE A 405 -0.64 0.69 -2.80
CA PHE A 405 -0.53 -0.39 -1.81
C PHE A 405 -0.85 -1.78 -2.38
N TYR A 406 -1.61 -1.83 -3.47
CA TYR A 406 -2.01 -3.04 -4.19
C TYR A 406 -2.28 -2.67 -5.65
N ARG A 407 -2.33 -3.67 -6.53
CA ARG A 407 -2.74 -3.58 -7.94
C ARG A 407 -4.02 -4.38 -8.18
N ASP A 408 -4.46 -4.47 -9.42
CA ASP A 408 -5.68 -5.18 -9.82
C ASP A 408 -5.49 -6.70 -9.76
N TRP A 409 -5.19 -7.22 -8.56
CA TRP A 409 -4.89 -8.62 -8.28
C TRP A 409 -6.05 -9.56 -8.63
N TRP A 410 -7.28 -9.04 -8.70
CA TRP A 410 -8.46 -9.79 -9.13
C TRP A 410 -8.44 -10.14 -10.62
N ASN A 411 -7.62 -9.46 -11.42
CA ASN A 411 -7.41 -9.75 -12.85
C ASN A 411 -6.17 -10.64 -13.10
N ALA A 412 -5.52 -11.15 -12.05
CA ALA A 412 -4.33 -12.00 -12.18
C ALA A 412 -4.67 -13.31 -12.92
N LYS A 413 -3.84 -13.68 -13.90
CA LYS A 413 -3.98 -14.94 -14.65
C LYS A 413 -3.30 -16.11 -13.96
N THR A 414 -2.30 -15.83 -13.13
CA THR A 414 -1.52 -16.85 -12.39
C THR A 414 -1.45 -16.53 -10.90
N VAL A 415 -1.19 -17.56 -10.09
CA VAL A 415 -1.02 -17.42 -8.63
C VAL A 415 0.20 -16.57 -8.29
N GLU A 416 1.29 -16.67 -9.07
CA GLU A 416 2.48 -15.84 -8.89
C GLU A 416 2.15 -14.36 -9.12
N GLU A 417 1.45 -14.05 -10.21
CA GLU A 417 1.04 -12.68 -10.54
C GLU A 417 0.15 -12.09 -9.45
N TYR A 418 -0.79 -12.89 -8.93
CA TYR A 418 -1.65 -12.54 -7.81
C TYR A 418 -0.81 -12.11 -6.57
N TRP A 419 0.19 -12.89 -6.17
CA TRP A 419 1.01 -12.58 -4.99
C TRP A 419 1.87 -11.32 -5.17
N ARG A 420 2.25 -11.01 -6.41
CA ARG A 420 3.01 -9.79 -6.76
C ARG A 420 2.13 -8.54 -6.75
N MET A 421 0.81 -8.68 -6.94
CA MET A 421 -0.13 -7.57 -7.04
C MET A 421 -0.92 -7.30 -5.74
N TRP A 422 -1.09 -8.32 -4.91
CA TRP A 422 -1.91 -8.25 -3.69
C TRP A 422 -1.38 -7.26 -2.63
N ASN A 423 -0.10 -7.36 -2.28
CA ASN A 423 0.53 -6.58 -1.21
C ASN A 423 1.82 -5.95 -1.72
N MET A 424 1.69 -4.78 -2.36
CA MET A 424 2.83 -4.07 -2.95
C MET A 424 3.90 -3.67 -1.94
N PRO A 425 3.59 -3.20 -0.71
CA PRO A 425 4.61 -2.89 0.28
C PRO A 425 5.53 -4.07 0.60
N VAL A 426 4.95 -5.26 0.85
CA VAL A 426 5.74 -6.47 1.13
C VAL A 426 6.44 -6.94 -0.14
N HIS A 427 5.77 -6.96 -1.29
CA HIS A 427 6.40 -7.36 -2.55
C HIS A 427 7.62 -6.48 -2.89
N LYS A 428 7.49 -5.15 -2.83
CA LYS A 428 8.59 -4.20 -3.06
C LYS A 428 9.74 -4.43 -2.07
N TRP A 429 9.43 -4.76 -0.81
CA TRP A 429 10.43 -5.07 0.20
C TRP A 429 11.17 -6.39 -0.07
N MET A 430 10.44 -7.47 -0.38
CA MET A 430 11.01 -8.79 -0.68
C MET A 430 11.94 -8.72 -1.89
N VAL A 431 11.50 -8.05 -2.96
CA VAL A 431 12.28 -7.88 -4.18
C VAL A 431 13.58 -7.11 -3.88
N ARG A 432 13.50 -6.02 -3.11
CA ARG A 432 14.63 -5.14 -2.82
C ARG A 432 15.63 -5.72 -1.83
N HIS A 433 15.17 -6.31 -0.74
CA HIS A 433 16.03 -6.69 0.39
C HIS A 433 16.40 -8.17 0.41
N ILE A 434 15.73 -9.01 -0.38
CA ILE A 434 16.02 -10.45 -0.49
C ILE A 434 16.42 -10.81 -1.92
N TYR A 435 15.52 -10.62 -2.89
CA TYR A 435 15.71 -11.13 -4.25
C TYR A 435 16.94 -10.55 -4.95
N PHE A 436 17.04 -9.22 -5.06
CA PHE A 436 18.19 -8.57 -5.72
C PHE A 436 19.52 -8.82 -5.01
N PRO A 437 19.61 -8.76 -3.67
CA PRO A 437 20.83 -9.18 -2.96
C PRO A 437 21.24 -10.63 -3.22
N CYS A 438 20.29 -11.56 -3.31
CA CYS A 438 20.58 -12.95 -3.68
C CYS A 438 21.20 -13.04 -5.09
N LEU A 439 20.59 -12.37 -6.08
CA LEU A 439 21.11 -12.33 -7.45
C LEU A 439 22.51 -11.70 -7.52
N ARG A 440 22.75 -10.62 -6.77
CA ARG A 440 24.06 -9.95 -6.70
C ARG A 440 25.16 -10.84 -6.10
N ASN A 441 24.77 -11.79 -5.25
CA ASN A 441 25.68 -12.79 -4.66
C ASN A 441 25.84 -14.05 -5.55
N GLY A 442 25.32 -14.04 -6.78
CA GLY A 442 25.45 -15.15 -7.73
C GLY A 442 24.47 -16.31 -7.53
N ILE A 443 23.44 -16.14 -6.70
CA ILE A 443 22.39 -17.16 -6.51
C ILE A 443 21.49 -17.20 -7.76
N PRO A 444 21.17 -18.39 -8.31
CA PRO A 444 20.31 -18.48 -9.48
C PRO A 444 18.87 -18.00 -9.18
N LYS A 445 18.17 -17.49 -10.20
CA LYS A 445 16.83 -16.90 -10.07
C LYS A 445 15.84 -17.80 -9.33
N GLY A 446 15.78 -19.10 -9.69
CA GLY A 446 14.89 -20.06 -9.04
C GLY A 446 15.17 -20.20 -7.54
N ALA A 447 16.44 -20.30 -7.14
CA ALA A 447 16.81 -20.36 -5.73
C ALA A 447 16.49 -19.06 -4.97
N ALA A 448 16.65 -17.89 -5.61
CA ALA A 448 16.28 -16.61 -5.01
C ALA A 448 14.76 -16.50 -4.75
N ILE A 449 13.94 -17.03 -5.65
CA ILE A 449 12.48 -17.12 -5.47
C ILE A 449 12.15 -18.07 -4.31
N VAL A 450 12.76 -19.26 -4.27
CA VAL A 450 12.56 -20.21 -3.16
C VAL A 450 12.93 -19.59 -1.81
N ILE A 451 14.04 -18.84 -1.73
CA ILE A 451 14.44 -18.11 -0.52
C ILE A 451 13.38 -17.06 -0.12
N ALA A 452 12.85 -16.31 -1.09
CA ALA A 452 11.81 -15.33 -0.82
C ALA A 452 10.53 -15.99 -0.27
N PHE A 453 10.09 -17.11 -0.88
CA PHE A 453 8.94 -17.87 -0.38
C PHE A 453 9.20 -18.49 0.99
N LEU A 454 10.42 -18.98 1.25
CA LEU A 454 10.81 -19.53 2.54
C LEU A 454 10.70 -18.47 3.65
N VAL A 455 11.25 -17.27 3.42
CA VAL A 455 11.14 -16.17 4.38
C VAL A 455 9.67 -15.81 4.60
N SER A 456 8.88 -15.69 3.53
CA SER A 456 7.44 -15.43 3.64
C SER A 456 6.72 -16.51 4.48
N ALA A 457 7.00 -17.79 4.23
CA ALA A 457 6.39 -18.93 4.93
C ALA A 457 6.72 -18.92 6.43
N ILE A 458 7.96 -18.60 6.80
CA ILE A 458 8.38 -18.47 8.21
C ILE A 458 7.57 -17.38 8.92
N PHE A 459 7.41 -16.20 8.29
CA PHE A 459 6.64 -15.10 8.86
C PHE A 459 5.14 -15.42 8.98
N HIS A 460 4.54 -16.12 8.01
CA HIS A 460 3.15 -16.55 8.09
C HIS A 460 2.93 -17.58 9.22
N GLU A 461 3.83 -18.55 9.35
CA GLU A 461 3.80 -19.50 10.46
C GLU A 461 3.98 -18.77 11.80
N LEU A 462 4.92 -17.83 11.91
CA LEU A 462 5.14 -17.07 13.13
C LEU A 462 3.88 -16.27 13.55
N CYS A 463 3.23 -15.59 12.61
CA CYS A 463 2.02 -14.82 12.85
C CYS A 463 0.81 -15.66 13.30
N ILE A 464 0.75 -16.95 12.95
CA ILE A 464 -0.37 -17.84 13.27
C ILE A 464 -0.02 -18.75 14.46
N ALA A 465 1.12 -19.42 14.42
CA ALA A 465 1.54 -20.42 15.39
C ALA A 465 1.79 -19.82 16.77
N VAL A 466 2.44 -18.65 16.85
CA VAL A 466 2.79 -18.02 18.14
C VAL A 466 1.53 -17.58 18.89
N PRO A 467 0.59 -16.80 18.32
CA PRO A 467 -0.63 -16.43 19.03
C PRO A 467 -1.58 -17.58 19.32
N CYS A 468 -1.55 -18.65 18.50
CA CYS A 468 -2.38 -19.83 18.72
C CYS A 468 -1.73 -20.86 19.66
N HIS A 469 -0.44 -20.70 20.00
CA HIS A 469 0.36 -21.66 20.77
C HIS A 469 0.40 -23.06 20.11
N VAL A 470 0.30 -23.12 18.76
CA VAL A 470 0.22 -24.36 17.98
C VAL A 470 1.27 -24.32 16.86
N PHE A 471 2.38 -25.02 17.06
CA PHE A 471 3.49 -25.13 16.11
C PHE A 471 3.36 -26.37 15.23
N LYS A 472 2.44 -26.34 14.28
CA LYS A 472 2.18 -27.51 13.40
C LYS A 472 2.63 -27.32 11.95
N LEU A 473 3.20 -26.17 11.58
CA LEU A 473 3.74 -25.88 10.23
C LEU A 473 2.72 -25.94 9.09
N TRP A 474 1.42 -25.81 9.37
CA TRP A 474 0.39 -25.86 8.32
C TRP A 474 0.45 -24.64 7.41
N ALA A 475 0.67 -23.45 7.96
CA ALA A 475 0.78 -22.23 7.17
C ALA A 475 2.08 -22.24 6.36
N PHE A 476 3.17 -22.72 6.97
CA PHE A 476 4.45 -22.91 6.29
C PHE A 476 4.32 -23.82 5.05
N ILE A 477 3.74 -25.01 5.22
CA ILE A 477 3.54 -25.97 4.11
C ILE A 477 2.61 -25.37 3.05
N GLY A 478 1.55 -24.68 3.47
CA GLY A 478 0.57 -24.06 2.58
C GLY A 478 1.18 -23.00 1.65
N ILE A 479 2.14 -22.20 2.14
CA ILE A 479 2.86 -21.21 1.32
C ILE A 479 3.92 -21.89 0.45
N MET A 480 4.68 -22.84 1.00
CA MET A 480 5.75 -23.53 0.26
C MET A 480 5.20 -24.38 -0.89
N PHE A 481 4.00 -24.94 -0.77
CA PHE A 481 3.34 -25.70 -1.83
C PHE A 481 2.95 -24.84 -3.05
N GLN A 482 2.90 -23.51 -2.90
CA GLN A 482 2.54 -22.59 -3.97
C GLN A 482 3.74 -22.17 -4.83
N VAL A 483 4.95 -22.58 -4.45
CA VAL A 483 6.15 -22.38 -5.26
C VAL A 483 6.06 -23.31 -6.47
N ARG A 484 5.86 -22.73 -7.65
CA ARG A 484 5.87 -23.43 -8.94
C ARG A 484 6.87 -22.81 -9.89
#